data_AF-A0A9N7MJT9-F1
#
_entry.id   AF-A0A9N7MJT9-F1
#
_cell.length_a   1.000
_cell.length_b   1.000
_cell.length_c   1.000
_cell.angle_alpha   90.00
_cell.angle_beta   90.00
_cell.angle_gamma   90.00
#
_symmetry.space_group_name_H-M   'P 1'
#
loop_
_entity.id
_entity.type
_entity.pdbx_description
1 polymer ?
#
loop_
_entity_poly.entity_id
_entity_poly.type
_entity_poly.pdbx_seq_one_letter_code
_entity_poly.pdbx_strand_id
1 'polypeptide(L)'
;ISGLKSHDCHILLQRILPVGIRGSLNEEVCEVLAEVGNFFQRLCCRKLKKSELEKMRDDICLILCKLEKIYPPAFFDIMVHLSIHLPNEALIGGPVQFRWMFPIER
;
A
#
# COMPACT_ATOMS: atom_id res chain seq x y z
N ILE A 1 14.16 -11.63 -8.95
CA ILE A 1 14.31 -10.19 -9.26
C ILE A 1 15.58 -9.72 -8.56
N SER A 2 16.63 -9.34 -9.29
CA SER A 2 17.92 -8.92 -8.70
C SER A 2 18.26 -7.51 -9.19
N GLY A 3 18.73 -6.63 -8.31
CA GLY A 3 19.16 -5.27 -8.67
C GLY A 3 18.16 -4.14 -8.41
N LEU A 4 16.97 -4.44 -7.88
CA LEU A 4 16.03 -3.41 -7.42
C LEU A 4 16.32 -3.00 -5.98
N LYS A 5 16.29 -1.70 -5.70
CA LYS A 5 16.32 -1.17 -4.34
C LYS A 5 14.92 -1.19 -3.72
N SER A 6 14.83 -1.01 -2.42
CA SER A 6 13.56 -0.99 -1.67
C SER A 6 12.63 0.09 -2.21
N HIS A 7 13.17 1.26 -2.55
CA HIS A 7 12.44 2.32 -3.25
C HIS A 7 11.76 1.83 -4.54
N ASP A 8 12.48 1.10 -5.39
CA ASP A 8 11.97 0.62 -6.68
C ASP A 8 10.83 -0.39 -6.48
N CYS A 9 10.97 -1.28 -5.48
CA CYS A 9 9.92 -2.21 -5.08
C CYS A 9 8.65 -1.47 -4.59
N HIS A 10 8.80 -0.37 -3.86
CA HIS A 10 7.66 0.45 -3.43
C HIS A 10 6.98 1.18 -4.59
N ILE A 11 7.75 1.70 -5.56
CA ILE A 11 7.19 2.28 -6.78
C ILE A 11 6.46 1.22 -7.60
N LEU A 12 7.01 0.00 -7.69
CA LEU A 12 6.36 -1.12 -8.36
C LEU A 12 5.02 -1.45 -7.69
N LEU A 13 5.00 -1.61 -6.36
CA LEU A 13 3.78 -1.88 -5.59
C LEU A 13 2.71 -0.79 -5.81
N GLN A 14 3.12 0.48 -5.81
CA GLN A 14 2.20 1.60 -5.93
C GLN A 14 1.65 1.75 -7.34
N ARG A 15 2.49 1.68 -8.38
CA ARG A 15 2.12 2.19 -9.72
C ARG A 15 2.06 1.11 -10.78
N ILE A 16 2.92 0.10 -10.68
CA ILE A 16 3.11 -0.89 -11.76
C ILE A 16 2.31 -2.15 -11.46
N LEU A 17 2.21 -2.57 -10.19
CA LEU A 17 1.45 -3.75 -9.79
C LEU A 17 -0.03 -3.64 -10.20
N PRO A 18 -0.77 -2.55 -9.91
CA PRO A 18 -2.19 -2.44 -10.29
C PRO A 18 -2.44 -2.52 -11.80
N VAL A 19 -1.49 -2.04 -12.61
CA VAL A 19 -1.62 -2.02 -14.07
C VAL A 19 -1.12 -3.32 -14.69
N GLY A 20 -0.01 -3.86 -14.18
CA GLY A 20 0.67 -5.04 -14.72
C GLY A 20 -0.06 -6.35 -14.44
N ILE A 21 -0.89 -6.41 -13.40
CA ILE A 21 -1.69 -7.60 -13.09
C ILE A 21 -2.98 -7.70 -13.92
N ARG A 22 -3.41 -6.60 -14.56
CA ARG A 22 -4.69 -6.53 -15.26
C ARG A 22 -4.74 -7.55 -16.41
N GLY A 23 -5.65 -8.53 -16.29
CA GLY A 23 -5.82 -9.60 -17.28
C GLY A 23 -4.91 -10.83 -17.08
N SER A 24 -4.08 -10.84 -16.03
CA SER A 24 -3.19 -11.98 -15.72
C SER A 24 -3.70 -12.88 -14.59
N LEU A 25 -4.57 -12.34 -13.72
CA LEU A 25 -5.16 -13.05 -12.58
C LEU A 25 -6.69 -12.96 -12.66
N ASN A 26 -7.38 -13.69 -11.77
CA ASN A 26 -8.82 -13.54 -11.58
C ASN A 26 -9.16 -12.05 -11.29
N GLU A 27 -10.31 -11.60 -11.81
CA GLU A 27 -10.79 -10.23 -11.68
C GLU A 27 -10.87 -9.77 -10.22
N GLU A 28 -11.38 -10.62 -9.31
CA GLU A 28 -11.46 -10.32 -7.88
C GLU A 28 -10.06 -10.06 -7.28
N VAL A 29 -9.07 -10.86 -7.66
CA VAL A 29 -7.69 -10.70 -7.20
C VAL A 29 -7.07 -9.43 -7.76
N CYS A 30 -7.33 -9.12 -9.04
CA CYS A 30 -6.87 -7.89 -9.66
C CYS A 30 -7.44 -6.65 -8.97
N GLU A 31 -8.74 -6.67 -8.65
CA GLU A 31 -9.41 -5.57 -7.96
C GLU A 31 -8.80 -5.31 -6.58
N VAL A 32 -8.65 -6.36 -5.76
CA VAL A 32 -8.09 -6.22 -4.41
C VAL A 32 -6.64 -5.71 -4.45
N LEU A 33 -5.81 -6.24 -5.36
CA LEU A 33 -4.44 -5.76 -5.53
C LEU A 33 -4.38 -4.32 -6.06
N ALA A 34 -5.34 -3.91 -6.89
CA ALA A 34 -5.46 -2.52 -7.32
C ALA A 34 -5.87 -1.60 -6.16
N GLU A 35 -6.75 -2.04 -5.27
CA GLU A 35 -7.10 -1.30 -4.05
C GLU A 35 -5.88 -1.11 -3.13
N VAL A 36 -5.05 -2.14 -2.95
CA VAL A 36 -3.78 -2.06 -2.21
C VAL A 36 -2.85 -1.01 -2.84
N GLY A 37 -2.62 -1.08 -4.16
CA GLY A 37 -1.76 -0.12 -4.85
C GLY A 37 -2.27 1.31 -4.74
N ASN A 38 -3.59 1.52 -4.90
CA ASN A 38 -4.24 2.82 -4.74
C ASN A 38 -4.12 3.36 -3.32
N PHE A 39 -4.23 2.50 -2.29
CA PHE A 39 -4.01 2.88 -0.90
C PHE A 39 -2.60 3.45 -0.69
N PHE A 40 -1.56 2.74 -1.13
CA PHE A 40 -0.19 3.19 -0.97
C PHE A 40 0.14 4.42 -1.82
N GLN A 41 -0.46 4.57 -3.01
CA GLN A 41 -0.36 5.81 -3.80
C GLN A 41 -0.93 7.01 -3.05
N ARG A 42 -2.13 6.88 -2.49
CA ARG A 42 -2.77 7.95 -1.69
C ARG A 42 -1.92 8.31 -0.47
N LEU A 43 -1.41 7.30 0.22
CA LEU A 43 -0.54 7.48 1.39
C LEU A 43 0.73 8.26 1.05
N CYS A 44 1.32 8.00 -0.12
CA CYS A 44 2.56 8.63 -0.56
C CYS A 44 2.37 9.99 -1.25
N CYS A 45 1.13 10.50 -1.33
CA CYS A 45 0.88 11.82 -1.89
C CYS A 45 1.59 12.93 -1.10
N ARG A 46 2.11 13.92 -1.83
CA ARG A 46 2.82 15.08 -1.24
C ARG A 46 1.95 15.92 -0.31
N LYS A 47 0.65 15.96 -0.60
CA LYS A 47 -0.37 16.68 0.16
C LYS A 47 -1.38 15.66 0.66
N LEU A 48 -1.52 15.56 1.97
CA LEU A 48 -2.51 14.71 2.62
C LEU A 48 -3.53 15.59 3.34
N LYS A 49 -4.81 15.34 3.07
CA LYS A 49 -5.90 15.97 3.82
C LYS A 49 -6.29 15.05 4.97
N LYS A 50 -6.60 15.62 6.13
CA LYS A 50 -7.05 14.86 7.30
C LYS A 50 -8.25 13.95 6.99
N SER A 51 -9.24 14.46 6.27
CA SER A 51 -10.44 13.71 5.87
C SER A 51 -10.13 12.51 4.98
N GLU A 52 -9.11 12.62 4.11
CA GLU A 52 -8.66 11.50 3.26
C GLU A 52 -7.98 10.41 4.10
N LEU A 53 -7.17 10.81 5.07
CA LEU A 53 -6.49 9.88 5.98
C LEU A 53 -7.47 9.16 6.91
N GLU A 54 -8.50 9.85 7.39
CA GLU A 54 -9.58 9.24 8.17
C GLU A 54 -10.31 8.18 7.35
N LYS A 55 -10.64 8.47 6.08
CA LYS A 55 -11.22 7.48 5.17
C LYS A 55 -10.27 6.30 4.91
N MET A 56 -8.98 6.58 4.71
CA MET A 56 -7.98 5.55 4.48
C MET A 56 -7.82 4.56 5.64
N ARG A 57 -8.08 5.00 6.89
CA ARG A 57 -8.07 4.13 8.07
C ARG A 57 -9.16 3.04 7.99
N ASP A 58 -10.31 3.38 7.42
CA ASP A 58 -11.41 2.44 7.26
C ASP A 58 -11.21 1.60 5.98
N ASP A 59 -10.74 2.22 4.90
CA ASP A 59 -10.43 1.55 3.62
C ASP A 59 -9.41 0.40 3.82
N ILE A 60 -8.32 0.62 4.58
CA ILE A 60 -7.28 -0.41 4.74
C ILE A 60 -7.78 -1.65 5.49
N CYS A 61 -8.67 -1.49 6.46
CA CYS A 61 -9.29 -2.62 7.14
C CYS A 61 -10.09 -3.48 6.14
N LEU A 62 -10.87 -2.84 5.27
CA LEU A 62 -11.64 -3.54 4.24
C LEU A 62 -10.74 -4.23 3.22
N ILE A 63 -9.66 -3.57 2.79
CA ILE A 63 -8.69 -4.13 1.83
C ILE A 63 -8.02 -5.37 2.41
N LEU A 64 -7.58 -5.33 3.68
CA LEU A 64 -6.97 -6.48 4.35
C LEU A 64 -7.98 -7.63 4.50
N CYS A 65 -9.22 -7.35 4.91
CA CYS A 65 -10.27 -8.37 4.97
C CYS A 65 -10.56 -9.03 3.61
N LYS A 66 -10.47 -8.29 2.50
CA LYS A 66 -10.60 -8.85 1.15
C LYS A 66 -9.40 -9.72 0.79
N LEU A 67 -8.18 -9.27 1.09
CA LEU A 67 -6.97 -10.07 0.90
C LEU A 67 -7.01 -11.38 1.70
N GLU A 68 -7.54 -11.36 2.93
CA GLU A 68 -7.60 -12.55 3.82
C GLU A 68 -8.50 -13.64 3.28
N LYS A 69 -9.49 -13.27 2.44
CA LYS A 69 -10.35 -14.24 1.75
C LYS A 69 -9.65 -14.93 0.58
N ILE A 70 -8.62 -14.29 0.01
CA ILE A 70 -7.92 -14.75 -1.20
C ILE A 70 -6.66 -15.52 -0.83
N TYR A 71 -5.88 -15.01 0.11
CA TYR A 71 -4.55 -15.52 0.45
C TYR A 71 -4.56 -16.28 1.77
N PRO A 72 -3.71 -17.32 1.91
CA PRO A 72 -3.61 -18.06 3.16
C PRO A 72 -3.04 -17.16 4.29
N PRO A 73 -3.30 -17.49 5.57
CA PRO A 73 -2.76 -16.74 6.71
C PRO A 73 -1.24 -16.54 6.68
N ALA A 74 -0.50 -17.46 6.06
CA ALA A 74 0.95 -17.34 5.88
C ALA A 74 1.40 -16.13 5.03
N PHE A 75 0.51 -15.53 4.25
CA PHE A 75 0.76 -14.29 3.51
C PHE A 75 0.76 -13.05 4.42
N PHE A 76 0.05 -13.12 5.55
CA PHE A 76 -0.15 -11.99 6.45
C PHE A 76 0.97 -11.90 7.48
N ASP A 77 2.15 -11.53 6.99
CA ASP A 77 3.28 -11.21 7.85
C ASP A 77 3.09 -9.85 8.55
N ILE A 78 4.09 -9.47 9.36
CA ILE A 78 4.06 -8.22 10.10
C ILE A 78 4.01 -6.99 9.19
N MET A 79 4.59 -7.06 7.98
CA MET A 79 4.62 -5.94 7.04
C MET A 79 3.23 -5.65 6.48
N VAL A 80 2.47 -6.70 6.16
CA VAL A 80 1.07 -6.56 5.71
C VAL A 80 0.21 -5.94 6.82
N HIS A 81 0.37 -6.40 8.06
CA HIS A 81 -0.38 -5.87 9.20
C HIS A 81 -0.05 -4.41 9.53
N LEU A 82 1.22 -3.99 9.42
CA LEU A 82 1.63 -2.61 9.69
C LEU A 82 0.88 -1.58 8.84
N SER A 83 0.39 -1.98 7.67
CA SER A 83 -0.41 -1.14 6.77
C SER A 83 -1.59 -0.46 7.47
N ILE A 84 -2.22 -1.12 8.45
CA ILE A 84 -3.37 -0.58 9.21
C ILE A 84 -3.02 0.65 10.04
N HIS A 85 -1.74 0.79 10.44
CA HIS A 85 -1.27 1.88 11.29
C HIS A 85 -0.82 3.10 10.49
N LEU A 86 -0.49 2.93 9.20
CA LEU A 86 0.07 3.98 8.35
C LEU A 86 -0.81 5.23 8.23
N PRO A 87 -2.16 5.16 8.13
CA PRO A 87 -2.99 6.36 8.10
C PRO A 87 -2.90 7.18 9.39
N ASN A 88 -2.88 6.50 10.55
CA ASN A 88 -2.74 7.17 11.85
C ASN A 88 -1.34 7.80 12.00
N GLU A 89 -0.30 7.09 11.55
CA GLU A 89 1.05 7.64 11.54
C GLU A 89 1.15 8.89 10.65
N ALA A 90 0.51 8.88 9.48
CA ALA A 90 0.41 10.02 8.57
C ALA A 90 -0.39 11.19 9.16
N LEU A 91 -1.43 10.92 9.96
CA LEU A 91 -2.18 11.95 10.69
C LEU A 91 -1.30 12.67 11.72
N ILE A 92 -0.42 11.94 12.40
CA ILE A 92 0.41 12.48 13.48
C ILE A 92 1.63 13.22 12.92
N GLY A 93 2.37 12.60 11.99
CA GLY A 93 3.64 13.15 11.51
C GLY A 93 3.64 13.69 10.08
N GLY A 94 2.47 13.80 9.45
CA GLY A 94 2.32 14.38 8.12
C GLY A 94 2.77 13.48 6.96
N PRO A 95 3.02 14.04 5.75
CA PRO A 95 3.32 13.28 4.55
C PRO A 95 4.48 12.28 4.70
N VAL A 96 4.24 11.03 4.31
CA VAL A 96 5.15 9.92 4.60
C VAL A 96 6.47 10.04 3.80
N GLN A 97 6.46 10.72 2.66
CA GLN A 97 7.63 10.94 1.79
C GLN A 97 8.89 11.55 2.45
N PHE A 98 8.73 12.20 3.61
CA PHE A 98 9.83 12.82 4.37
C PHE A 98 10.30 11.96 5.55
N ARG A 99 9.62 10.85 5.82
CA ARG A 99 9.81 10.01 7.01
C ARG A 99 10.15 8.56 6.67
N TRP A 100 10.24 8.21 5.40
CA TRP A 100 10.67 6.87 4.99
C TRP A 100 12.15 6.68 5.31
N MET A 101 12.52 5.46 5.72
CA MET A 101 13.88 5.09 6.09
C MET A 101 14.86 5.00 4.92
N PHE A 102 14.50 5.48 3.71
CA PHE A 102 15.35 5.40 2.51
C PHE A 102 15.88 6.77 2.03
N PRO A 103 16.47 7.63 2.89
CA PRO A 103 16.99 8.93 2.44
C PRO A 103 18.19 8.79 1.47
N ILE A 104 18.90 7.66 1.52
CA ILE A 104 20.11 7.38 0.71
C ILE A 104 19.77 6.70 -0.62
N GLU A 105 18.58 6.10 -0.75
CA GLU A 105 18.19 5.38 -1.98
C GLU A 105 17.53 6.27 -3.05
N ARG A 106 17.38 7.57 -2.76
CA ARG A 106 16.64 8.53 -3.58
C ARG A 106 17.53 9.38 -4.47
#